data_AF-A0A0B4EN56-F1
#
_entry.id   AF-A0A0B4EN56-F1
#
_cell.length_a   1.000
_cell.length_b   1.000
_cell.length_c   1.000
_cell.angle_alpha   90.00
_cell.angle_beta   90.00
_cell.angle_gamma   90.00
#
_symmetry.space_group_name_H-M   'P 1'
#
loop_
_entity.id
_entity.type
_entity.pdbx_description
1 polymer ?
#
loop_
_entity_poly.entity_id
_entity_poly.type
_entity_poly.pdbx_seq_one_letter_code
_entity_poly.pdbx_strand_id
1 'polypeptide(L)'
;MTGILRVAKEGIFSGLNNLSVYSILDEKYSSYFGLTEKEVREALEYYELDYNIQEVKEWYNGYLFGNTEMYNPWSIISYMANKK
;
A
#
# COMPACT_ATOMS: atom_id res chain seq x y z
N MET A 1 1.42 17.63 -6.18
CA MET A 1 0.44 18.17 -5.22
C MET A 1 -0.42 16.99 -4.76
N THR A 2 0.06 16.25 -3.77
CA THR A 2 -0.64 15.09 -3.20
C THR A 2 -1.46 15.55 -2.00
N GLY A 3 -2.73 15.17 -1.97
CA GLY A 3 -3.75 15.76 -1.12
C GLY A 3 -3.48 15.55 0.37
N ILE A 4 -2.98 16.59 1.04
CA ILE A 4 -3.14 16.75 2.48
C ILE A 4 -4.39 17.61 2.65
N LEU A 5 -5.47 16.99 3.11
CA LEU A 5 -6.66 17.72 3.53
C LEU A 5 -6.23 18.67 4.67
N ARG A 6 -6.08 19.96 4.36
CA ARG A 6 -5.96 21.00 5.39
C ARG A 6 -7.32 21.08 6.09
N VAL A 7 -7.47 20.35 7.19
CA VAL A 7 -8.60 20.56 8.11
C VAL A 7 -8.41 21.94 8.71
N ALA A 8 -9.05 22.94 8.11
CA ALA A 8 -9.11 24.28 8.64
C ALA A 8 -10.00 24.30 9.90
N LYS A 9 -9.44 24.79 11.02
CA LYS A 9 -10.06 25.70 11.99
C LYS A 9 -11.47 26.17 11.56
N GLU A 10 -12.55 26.10 12.32
CA GLU A 10 -12.82 26.16 13.75
C GLU A 10 -14.23 25.59 13.98
N GLY A 11 -14.49 24.95 15.13
CA GLY A 11 -15.86 24.67 15.61
C GLY A 11 -16.25 23.21 15.91
N ILE A 12 -15.57 22.21 15.33
CA ILE A 12 -15.94 20.77 15.48
C ILE A 12 -15.13 20.06 16.58
N PHE A 13 -14.19 20.77 17.23
CA PHE A 13 -13.14 20.15 18.05
C PHE A 13 -13.40 20.10 19.57
N SER A 14 -14.56 20.53 20.08
CA SER A 14 -14.83 20.34 21.52
C SER A 14 -15.03 18.87 21.91
N GLY A 15 -15.33 17.99 20.94
CA GLY A 15 -15.50 16.54 21.14
C GLY A 15 -14.36 15.65 20.62
N LEU A 16 -13.35 16.20 19.94
CA LEU A 16 -12.21 15.47 19.38
C LEU A 16 -10.96 15.64 20.26
N ASN A 17 -11.01 15.11 21.49
CA ASN A 17 -9.82 14.94 22.33
C ASN A 17 -9.27 13.52 22.17
N ASN A 18 -7.93 13.37 22.20
CA ASN A 18 -7.17 12.11 22.10
C ASN A 18 -7.06 11.47 20.70
N LEU A 19 -6.89 12.26 19.64
CA LEU A 19 -6.56 11.71 18.31
C LEU A 19 -5.13 11.17 18.29
N SER A 20 -4.99 9.88 17.99
CA SER A 20 -3.70 9.26 17.65
C SER A 20 -3.60 9.12 16.13
N VAL A 21 -2.56 9.71 15.56
CA VAL A 21 -2.27 9.63 14.12
C VAL A 21 -1.13 8.62 13.94
N TYR A 22 -1.38 7.59 13.12
CA TYR A 22 -0.36 6.63 12.72
C TYR A 22 0.01 6.89 11.28
N SER A 23 1.30 7.09 11.05
CA SER A 23 1.83 7.41 9.73
C SER A 23 2.29 6.14 9.03
N ILE A 24 2.61 6.26 7.75
CA ILE A 24 3.20 5.18 6.96
C ILE A 24 4.59 4.73 7.45
N LEU A 25 5.20 5.52 8.33
CA LEU A 25 6.49 5.22 8.97
C LEU A 25 6.34 4.45 10.29
N ASP A 26 5.11 4.30 10.82
CA ASP A 26 4.86 3.47 12.00
C ASP A 26 4.97 2.00 11.61
N GLU A 27 6.04 1.31 12.05
CA GLU A 27 6.26 -0.12 11.81
C GLU A 27 5.09 -1.01 12.24
N LYS A 28 4.34 -0.58 13.27
CA LYS A 28 3.15 -1.30 13.73
C LYS A 28 2.05 -1.40 12.65
N TYR A 29 2.01 -0.45 11.72
CA TYR A 29 0.98 -0.35 10.70
C TYR A 29 1.54 -0.38 9.26
N SER A 30 2.85 -0.45 9.09
CA SER A 30 3.52 -0.44 7.78
C SER A 30 2.97 -1.51 6.82
N SER A 31 2.60 -2.67 7.36
CA SER A 31 2.06 -3.82 6.59
C SER A 31 0.66 -3.62 6.01
N TYR A 32 -0.05 -2.55 6.38
CA TYR A 32 -1.45 -2.33 5.96
C TYR A 32 -1.59 -1.31 4.82
N PHE A 33 -0.49 -0.73 4.35
CA PHE A 33 -0.50 0.32 3.32
C PHE A 33 -0.21 -0.21 1.90
N GLY A 34 -0.15 -1.52 1.72
CA GLY A 34 0.08 -2.16 0.43
C GLY A 34 -0.23 -3.65 0.47
N LEU A 35 0.32 -4.41 -0.48
CA LEU A 35 0.27 -5.87 -0.51
C LEU A 35 1.61 -6.44 -0.06
N THR A 36 1.58 -7.50 0.72
CA THR A 36 2.73 -8.35 1.01
C THR A 36 3.15 -9.14 -0.23
N GLU A 37 4.41 -9.55 -0.29
CA GLU A 37 4.87 -10.46 -1.35
C GLU A 37 4.03 -11.74 -1.40
N LYS A 38 3.63 -12.23 -0.22
CA LYS A 38 2.78 -13.41 -0.09
C LYS A 38 1.43 -13.19 -0.79
N GLU A 39 0.74 -12.08 -0.51
CA GLU A 39 -0.54 -11.75 -1.15
C GLU A 39 -0.39 -11.57 -2.66
N VAL A 40 0.73 -10.99 -3.12
CA VAL A 40 1.02 -10.86 -4.56
C VAL A 40 1.19 -12.23 -5.21
N ARG A 41 1.97 -13.14 -4.61
CA ARG A 41 2.17 -14.50 -5.13
C ARG A 41 0.85 -15.27 -5.19
N GLU A 42 0.07 -15.24 -4.12
CA GLU A 42 -1.24 -15.91 -4.05
C GLU A 42 -2.19 -15.36 -5.12
N ALA A 43 -2.22 -14.04 -5.34
CA ALA A 43 -3.04 -13.45 -6.39
C ALA A 43 -2.60 -13.88 -7.80
N LEU A 44 -1.29 -13.88 -8.07
CA LEU A 44 -0.76 -14.26 -9.38
C LEU A 44 -0.97 -15.75 -9.69
N GLU A 45 -0.82 -16.63 -8.69
CA GLU A 45 -1.13 -18.05 -8.79
C GLU A 45 -2.62 -18.30 -9.03
N TYR A 46 -3.50 -17.55 -8.36
CA TYR A 46 -4.95 -17.66 -8.53
C TYR A 46 -5.40 -17.36 -9.98
N TYR A 47 -4.72 -16.44 -10.67
CA TYR A 47 -5.00 -16.11 -12.07
C TYR A 47 -4.19 -16.94 -13.08
N GLU A 48 -3.46 -17.97 -12.63
CA GLU A 48 -2.63 -18.85 -13.47
C GLU A 48 -1.64 -18.08 -14.38
N LEU A 49 -1.17 -16.92 -13.92
CA LEU A 49 -0.25 -16.09 -14.69
C LEU A 49 1.16 -16.67 -14.62
N ASP A 50 1.86 -16.75 -15.75
CA ASP A 50 3.29 -17.01 -15.73
C ASP A 50 4.02 -15.71 -15.33
N TYR A 51 4.54 -15.70 -14.11
CA TYR A 51 5.12 -14.50 -13.49
C TYR A 51 6.52 -14.76 -12.95
N ASN A 52 7.39 -13.77 -13.14
CA ASN A 52 8.63 -13.67 -12.40
C ASN A 52 8.44 -12.59 -11.31
N ILE A 53 8.42 -13.00 -10.05
CA ILE A 53 8.24 -12.09 -8.92
C ILE A 53 9.32 -10.98 -8.88
N GLN A 54 10.53 -11.29 -9.35
CA GLN A 54 11.62 -10.32 -9.43
C GLN A 54 11.32 -9.25 -10.48
N GLU A 55 10.76 -9.64 -11.62
CA GLU A 55 10.31 -8.70 -12.65
C GLU A 55 9.13 -7.86 -12.11
N VAL A 56 8.15 -8.48 -11.45
CA VAL A 56 7.04 -7.74 -10.83
C VAL A 56 7.56 -6.72 -9.80
N LYS A 57 8.58 -7.09 -9.01
CA LYS A 57 9.23 -6.20 -8.04
C LYS A 57 9.96 -5.04 -8.72
N GLU A 58 10.64 -5.28 -9.84
CA GLU A 58 11.34 -4.25 -10.62
C GLU A 58 10.39 -3.27 -11.30
N TRP A 59 9.31 -3.78 -11.91
CA TRP A 59 8.34 -2.98 -12.65
C TRP A 59 7.41 -2.19 -11.74
N TYR A 60 7.07 -2.76 -10.58
CA TYR A 60 6.02 -2.22 -9.71
C TYR A 60 6.50 -1.81 -8.34
N ASN A 61 7.83 -1.68 -8.21
CA ASN A 61 8.63 -1.07 -7.15
C ASN A 61 7.92 -1.05 -5.80
N GLY A 62 8.22 -2.05 -4.98
CA GLY A 62 7.75 -2.10 -3.60
C GLY A 62 8.25 -0.89 -2.82
N TYR A 63 7.40 -0.33 -1.98
CA TYR A 63 7.81 0.66 -0.99
C TYR A 63 8.38 -0.07 0.23
N LEU A 64 9.53 0.38 0.72
CA LEU A 64 10.05 -0.06 2.02
C LEU A 64 9.50 0.86 3.10
N PHE A 65 8.54 0.35 3.88
CA PHE A 65 8.01 1.04 5.05
C PHE A 65 8.64 0.44 6.31
N GLY A 66 9.63 1.15 6.88
CA GLY A 66 10.45 0.61 7.96
C GLY A 66 11.23 -0.63 7.49
N ASN A 67 10.90 -1.80 8.03
CA ASN A 67 11.46 -3.10 7.66
C ASN A 67 10.52 -3.96 6.79
N THR A 68 9.42 -3.38 6.30
CA THR A 68 8.36 -4.11 5.59
C THR A 68 8.34 -3.69 4.13
N GLU A 69 8.63 -4.63 3.22
CA GLU A 69 8.49 -4.43 1.77
C GLU A 69 7.03 -4.61 1.35
N MET A 70 6.42 -3.54 0.84
CA MET A 70 5.02 -3.51 0.40
C MET A 70 4.90 -3.19 -1.08
N TYR A 71 4.09 -3.97 -1.79
CA TYR A 71 3.77 -3.75 -3.19
C TYR A 71 2.59 -2.79 -3.34
N ASN A 72 2.65 -1.92 -4.34
CA ASN A 72 1.55 -1.02 -4.66
C ASN A 72 0.34 -1.82 -5.20
N PRO A 73 -0.85 -1.75 -4.55
CA PRO A 73 -2.00 -2.55 -4.99
C PRO A 73 -2.47 -2.24 -6.41
N TRP A 74 -2.49 -0.96 -6.80
CA TRP A 74 -2.91 -0.54 -8.14
C TRP A 74 -2.00 -1.11 -9.22
N SER A 75 -0.69 -1.08 -8.97
CA SER A 75 0.32 -1.63 -9.86
C SER A 75 0.12 -3.14 -10.09
N ILE A 76 -0.09 -3.91 -9.01
CA ILE A 76 -0.29 -5.36 -9.10
C ILE A 76 -1.60 -5.70 -9.82
N ILE A 77 -2.69 -4.99 -9.50
CA ILE A 77 -3.98 -5.16 -10.21
C ILE A 77 -3.82 -4.83 -11.70
N SER A 78 -3.09 -3.76 -12.02
CA SER A 78 -2.83 -3.37 -13.41
C SER A 78 -2.00 -4.41 -14.14
N TYR A 79 -0.99 -4.99 -13.49
CA TYR A 79 -0.20 -6.08 -14.07
C TYR A 79 -1.08 -7.29 -14.42
N MET A 80 -1.91 -7.73 -13.47
CA MET A 80 -2.83 -8.86 -13.67
C MET A 80 -3.86 -8.59 -14.76
N ALA A 81 -4.37 -7.35 -14.85
CA ALA A 81 -5.36 -6.98 -15.86
C ALA A 81 -4.78 -6.90 -17.29
N ASN A 82 -3.49 -6.57 -17.43
CA ASN A 82 -2.85 -6.35 -18.73
C ASN A 82 -2.07 -7.55 -19.26
N LYS A 83 -1.64 -8.49 -18.42
CA LYS A 83 -1.15 -9.80 -18.87
C LYS A 83 -2.34 -10.71 -19.19
N LYS A 84 -2.77 -10.70 -20.45
CA LYS A 84 -3.57 -11.77 -21.08
C LYS A 84 -2.69 -12.61 -21.97
#